data_AF-A0A9X5XMP5-F1
#
_entry.id   AF-A0A9X5XMP5-F1
#
_cell.length_a   1.000
_cell.length_b   1.000
_cell.length_c   1.000
_cell.angle_alpha   90.00
_cell.angle_beta   90.00
_cell.angle_gamma   90.00
#
_symmetry.space_group_name_H-M   'P 1'
#
loop_
_entity.id
_entity.type
_entity.pdbx_description
1 polymer ?
#
loop_
_entity_poly.entity_id
_entity_poly.type
_entity_poly.pdbx_seq_one_letter_code
_entity_poly.pdbx_strand_id
1 'polypeptide(L)' 'MAVLMVRATVRPECVDELEAALRKMFAAIEAARPKGVRYASYRLPDGVTYLAELEIADGIENPLSEIQEFREFQAGL' A
#
# COMPACT_ATOMS: atom_id res chain seq x y z
N MET A 1 -14.84 12.76 0.66
CA MET A 1 -13.82 11.77 1.03
C MET A 1 -13.48 11.00 -0.21
N ALA A 2 -12.22 10.64 -0.44
CA ALA A 2 -11.82 9.85 -1.61
C ALA A 2 -11.32 8.47 -1.18
N VAL A 3 -11.75 7.42 -1.88
CA VAL A 3 -11.25 6.06 -1.70
C VAL A 3 -10.58 5.61 -2.98
N LEU A 4 -9.31 5.27 -2.90
CA LEU A 4 -8.54 4.64 -3.95
C LEU A 4 -8.48 3.13 -3.68
N MET A 5 -8.75 2.36 -4.72
CA MET A 5 -8.66 0.91 -4.68
C MET A 5 -7.79 0.45 -5.85
N VAL A 6 -6.71 -0.26 -5.54
CA VAL A 6 -5.79 -0.83 -6.53
C VAL A 6 -5.88 -2.34 -6.44
N ARG A 7 -6.16 -2.99 -7.56
CA ARG A 7 -6.10 -4.44 -7.69
C ARG A 7 -5.02 -4.80 -8.71
N ALA A 8 -4.07 -5.63 -8.31
CA ALA A 8 -2.99 -6.06 -9.18
C ALA A 8 -2.73 -7.56 -9.00
N THR A 9 -2.30 -8.22 -10.08
CA THR A 9 -1.83 -9.60 -10.05
C THR A 9 -0.34 -9.58 -10.35
N VAL A 10 0.45 -10.22 -9.49
CA VAL A 10 1.90 -10.33 -9.70
C VAL A 10 2.29 -11.69 -10.26
N ARG A 11 3.47 -11.76 -10.86
CA ARG A 11 4.04 -13.06 -11.23
C ARG A 11 4.29 -13.90 -9.97
N PRO A 12 4.00 -15.21 -9.98
CA PRO A 12 4.16 -16.06 -8.80
C PRO A 12 5.55 -15.98 -8.15
N GLU A 13 6.61 -15.89 -8.96
CA GLU A 13 8.00 -15.76 -8.50
C GLU A 13 8.31 -14.44 -7.79
N CYS A 14 7.47 -13.41 -7.97
CA CYS A 14 7.63 -12.10 -7.33
C CYS A 14 6.84 -11.97 -6.01
N VAL A 15 6.08 -13.00 -5.60
CA VAL A 15 5.22 -12.94 -4.41
C VAL A 15 6.02 -12.65 -3.14
N ASP A 16 7.15 -13.34 -2.93
CA ASP A 16 7.94 -13.17 -1.72
C ASP A 16 8.62 -11.79 -1.65
N GLU A 17 9.09 -11.29 -2.79
CA GLU A 17 9.66 -9.95 -2.92
C GLU A 17 8.61 -8.87 -2.63
N LEU A 18 7.41 -9.01 -3.20
CA LEU A 18 6.30 -8.09 -2.95
C LEU A 18 5.88 -8.10 -1.47
N GLU A 19 5.74 -9.27 -0.85
CA GLU A 19 5.39 -9.41 0.57
C GLU A 19 6.44 -8.74 1.48
N ALA A 20 7.72 -8.87 1.17
CA ALA A 20 8.79 -8.19 1.89
C ALA A 20 8.69 -6.66 1.74
N ALA A 21 8.44 -6.17 0.52
CA ALA A 21 8.26 -4.75 0.24
C ALA A 21 7.02 -4.17 0.93
N LEU A 22 5.89 -4.89 0.89
CA LEU A 22 4.65 -4.52 1.60
C LEU A 22 4.89 -4.41 3.11
N ARG A 23 5.58 -5.39 3.72
CA ARG A 23 5.91 -5.36 5.17
C ARG A 23 6.75 -4.15 5.53
N LYS A 24 7.78 -3.83 4.74
CA LYS A 24 8.63 -2.66 4.94
C LYS A 24 7.81 -1.37 4.86
N MET A 25 6.98 -1.25 3.83
CA MET A 25 6.10 -0.10 3.63
C MET A 25 5.12 0.07 4.80
N PHE A 26 4.40 -0.97 5.20
CA PHE A 26 3.42 -0.87 6.29
C PHE A 26 4.08 -0.54 7.63
N ALA A 27 5.25 -1.12 7.95
CA ALA A 27 5.99 -0.77 9.15
C ALA A 27 6.36 0.73 9.19
N ALA A 28 6.75 1.30 8.05
CA ALA A 28 7.04 2.73 7.96
C ALA A 28 5.79 3.60 8.13
N ILE A 29 4.66 3.21 7.53
CA ILE A 29 3.37 3.91 7.70
C ILE A 29 2.90 3.86 9.16
N GLU A 30 3.00 2.69 9.80
CA GLU A 30 2.65 2.51 11.21
C GLU A 30 3.54 3.35 12.15
N ALA A 31 4.83 3.47 11.83
CA ALA A 31 5.76 4.31 12.58
C ALA A 31 5.45 5.81 12.40
N ALA A 32 5.14 6.25 11.18
CA ALA A 32 4.84 7.65 10.87
C ALA A 32 3.48 8.10 11.42
N ARG A 33 2.52 7.18 11.59
CA ARG A 33 1.13 7.45 12.05
C ARG A 33 0.49 8.65 11.35
N PRO A 34 0.42 8.65 10.00
CA PRO A 34 -0.17 9.75 9.25
C PRO A 34 -1.65 9.89 9.62
N LYS A 35 -2.08 11.15 9.79
CA LYS A 35 -3.48 11.47 10.09
C LYS A 35 -4.27 11.63 8.81
N GLY A 36 -5.58 11.39 8.90
CA GLY A 36 -6.50 11.61 7.78
C GLY A 36 -6.47 10.52 6.70
N VAL A 37 -5.88 9.36 7.00
CA VAL A 37 -5.90 8.20 6.10
C VAL A 37 -6.36 6.94 6.82
N ARG A 38 -6.99 6.05 6.05
CA ARG A 38 -7.21 4.64 6.42
C ARG A 38 -6.69 3.80 5.26
N TYR A 39 -6.00 2.71 5.58
CA TYR A 39 -5.41 1.87 4.56
C TYR A 39 -5.55 0.40 4.93
N ALA A 40 -5.61 -0.44 3.90
CA ALA A 40 -5.58 -1.88 4.03
C ALA A 40 -4.95 -2.51 2.79
N SER A 41 -4.33 -3.67 2.96
CA SER A 41 -4.00 -4.53 1.83
C SER A 41 -4.39 -5.97 2.12
N TYR A 42 -4.83 -6.66 1.08
CA TYR A 42 -5.33 -8.03 1.14
C TYR A 42 -4.67 -8.84 0.04
N ARG A 43 -4.23 -10.05 0.39
CA ARG A 43 -3.89 -11.10 -0.59
C ARG A 43 -5.13 -11.96 -0.81
N LEU A 44 -5.53 -12.13 -2.07
CA LEU A 44 -6.70 -12.91 -2.43
C LEU A 44 -6.41 -14.42 -2.43
N PRO A 45 -7.44 -15.29 -2.44
CA PRO A 45 -7.27 -16.74 -2.34
C PRO A 45 -6.45 -17.39 -3.47
N ASP A 46 -6.30 -16.72 -4.62
CA ASP A 46 -5.44 -17.20 -5.72
C ASP A 46 -3.94 -17.09 -5.41
N GLY A 47 -3.58 -16.42 -4.31
CA GLY A 47 -2.21 -16.32 -3.82
C GLY A 47 -1.33 -15.35 -4.62
N VAL A 48 -1.82 -14.72 -5.67
CA VAL A 48 -1.02 -13.83 -6.54
C VAL A 48 -1.71 -12.50 -6.82
N THR A 49 -3.00 -12.39 -6.51
CA THR A 49 -3.74 -11.14 -6.63
C THR A 49 -3.78 -10.42 -5.29
N TYR A 50 -3.47 -9.13 -5.35
CA TYR A 50 -3.47 -8.22 -4.21
C TYR A 50 -4.47 -7.12 -4.45
N LEU A 51 -5.08 -6.70 -3.35
CA LEU A 51 -5.97 -5.54 -3.28
C LEU A 51 -5.38 -4.57 -2.25
N ALA A 52 -5.25 -3.31 -2.63
CA ALA A 52 -4.87 -2.21 -1.73
C ALA A 52 -5.97 -1.17 -1.71
N GLU A 53 -6.35 -0.75 -0.52
CA GLU A 53 -7.36 0.28 -0.26
C GLU A 53 -6.70 1.43 0.48
N LEU A 54 -6.95 2.66 0.03
CA LEU A 54 -6.51 3.89 0.67
C LEU A 54 -7.67 4.88 0.67
N GLU A 55 -8.17 5.18 1.85
CA GLU A 55 -9.11 6.26 2.10
C GLU A 55 -8.34 7.52 2.55
N ILE A 56 -8.69 8.66 1.97
CA ILE A 56 -8.11 9.97 2.30
C ILE A 56 -9.25 10.92 2.68
N ALA A 57 -9.07 11.59 3.81
CA ALA A 57 -10.00 12.62 4.30
C ALA A 57 -10.11 13.79 3.32
N ASP A 58 -11.23 14.52 3.37
CA ASP A 58 -11.43 15.68 2.51
C ASP A 58 -10.46 16.82 2.80
N GLY A 59 -10.02 17.50 1.75
CA GLY A 59 -9.21 18.72 1.86
C GLY A 59 -7.75 18.49 2.25
N ILE A 60 -7.26 17.25 2.21
CA ILE A 60 -5.83 16.95 2.39
C ILE A 60 -5.28 16.17 1.18
N GLU A 61 -3.99 16.37 0.90
CA GLU A 61 -3.26 15.54 -0.05
C GLU A 61 -2.89 14.20 0.59
N ASN A 62 -2.50 13.21 -0.22
CA ASN A 62 -2.11 11.88 0.29
C ASN A 62 -0.86 11.99 1.19
N PRO A 63 -0.98 11.83 2.52
CA PRO A 63 0.16 11.94 3.42
C PRO A 63 1.15 10.77 3.29
N LEU A 64 0.74 9.65 2.66
CA LEU A 64 1.65 8.52 2.43
C LEU A 64 2.77 8.86 1.45
N SER A 65 2.56 9.85 0.57
CA SER A 65 3.57 10.31 -0.40
C SER A 65 4.84 10.88 0.25
N GLU A 66 4.75 11.31 1.50
CA GLU A 66 5.90 11.81 2.28
C GLU A 66 6.76 10.68 2.88
N ILE A 67 6.29 9.43 2.84
CA ILE A 67 6.99 8.27 3.41
C ILE A 67 7.89 7.67 2.33
N GLN A 68 9.19 7.57 2.62
CA GLN A 68 10.18 7.07 1.68
C GLN A 68 9.87 5.65 1.22
N GLU A 69 9.55 4.74 2.14
CA GLU A 69 9.25 3.34 1.86
C GLU A 69 7.97 3.17 1.04
N PHE A 70 7.01 4.08 1.18
CA PHE A 70 5.82 4.11 0.34
C PHE A 70 6.17 4.50 -1.10
N ARG A 71 7.01 5.52 -1.30
CA ARG A 71 7.49 5.90 -2.64
C ARG A 71 8.33 4.80 -3.28
N GLU A 72 9.21 4.17 -2.51
CA GLU A 72 10.01 3.02 -2.98
C GLU A 72 9.10 1.86 -3.43
N PHE A 73 8.08 1.53 -2.63
CA PHE A 73 7.10 0.52 -3.00
C PHE A 73 6.37 0.89 -4.30
N GLN A 74 5.87 2.12 -4.41
CA GLN A 74 5.16 2.59 -5.62
C GLN A 74 6.03 2.58 -6.88
N ALA A 75 7.32 2.89 -6.76
CA ALA A 75 8.24 2.86 -7.89
C ALA A 75 8.60 1.44 -8.38
N GLY A 76 8.38 0.43 -7.53
CA GLY A 76 8.60 -0.99 -7.85
C GLY A 76 7.38 -1.75 -8.35
N LEU A 77 6.20 -1.11 -8.40
CA LEU A 77 4.97 -1.65 -9.00
C LEU A 77 5.03 -1.64 -10.53
#